data_AF-A0A979FSM2-F1
#
_entry.id   AF-A0A979FSM2-F1
#
_cell.length_a   1.000
_cell.length_b   1.000
_cell.length_c   1.000
_cell.angle_alpha   90.00
_cell.angle_beta   90.00
_cell.angle_gamma   90.00
#
_symmetry.space_group_name_H-M   'P 1'
#
loop_
_entity.id
_entity.type
_entity.pdbx_description
1 polymer ?
#
loop_
_entity_poly.entity_id
_entity_poly.type
_entity_poly.pdbx_seq_one_letter_code
_entity_poly.pdbx_strand_id
1 'polypeptide(L)'
;MGDAAAAYEGEIYGGCSCTLAQADVEKNTNKFFMLRLVKHKKKYRVLSRSGRVGATGSQWKEEANFSSGKRAVARFSSIFNEKTGNDWYDPEKWVPKANKFTFLETVPEEGPFGLLLLNPDSIGGLNFDPREMPLGRLSKNQILLGLKALFAVEMAYQTKASDELKMKAMSLFYTRYPCNVGGNRKKLLLLGRPAVAELREALSLTLRMLWKAIINKSD
;
A
#
# COMPACT_ATOMS: atom_id res chain seq x y z
N MET A 1 26.76 -12.27 7.47
CA MET A 1 25.36 -12.02 7.08
C MET A 1 25.40 -11.25 5.77
N GLY A 2 25.37 -11.96 4.64
CA GLY A 2 25.54 -11.37 3.31
C GLY A 2 24.22 -10.81 2.76
N ASP A 3 24.33 -9.70 2.05
CA ASP A 3 23.26 -8.93 1.41
C ASP A 3 22.23 -9.75 0.63
N ALA A 4 21.05 -9.94 1.21
CA ALA A 4 19.85 -10.29 0.44
C ALA A 4 19.41 -9.15 -0.51
N ALA A 5 19.92 -7.93 -0.31
CA ALA A 5 19.70 -6.77 -1.18
C ALA A 5 20.43 -6.88 -2.53
N ALA A 6 21.62 -7.52 -2.56
CA ALA A 6 22.43 -7.66 -3.77
C ALA A 6 21.93 -8.76 -4.73
N ALA A 7 21.09 -9.70 -4.28
CA ALA A 7 20.64 -10.83 -5.09
C ALA A 7 19.65 -10.46 -6.23
N TYR A 8 19.13 -9.23 -6.20
CA TYR A 8 18.04 -8.78 -7.06
C TYR A 8 18.33 -7.44 -7.77
N GLU A 9 19.60 -7.18 -8.06
CA GLU A 9 20.00 -6.08 -8.95
C GLU A 9 19.35 -6.25 -10.33
N GLY A 10 18.72 -5.19 -10.83
CA GLY A 10 18.07 -5.14 -12.13
C GLY A 10 17.09 -3.97 -12.25
N GLU A 11 16.90 -3.47 -13.47
CA GLU A 11 15.95 -2.40 -13.75
C GLU A 11 14.53 -2.96 -13.85
N ILE A 12 13.54 -2.19 -13.39
CA ILE A 12 12.13 -2.53 -13.61
C ILE A 12 11.87 -2.63 -15.11
N TYR A 13 11.41 -3.80 -15.57
CA TYR A 13 11.18 -4.05 -16.98
C TYR A 13 9.70 -3.87 -17.33
N GLY A 14 9.44 -3.08 -18.38
CA GLY A 14 8.09 -2.88 -18.92
C GLY A 14 7.09 -2.26 -17.95
N GLY A 15 7.56 -1.44 -16.99
CA GLY A 15 6.72 -0.85 -15.95
C GLY A 15 6.07 -1.85 -14.99
N CYS A 16 6.45 -3.13 -15.04
CA CYS A 16 5.83 -4.22 -14.30
C CYS A 16 6.30 -4.23 -12.84
N SER A 17 5.73 -3.32 -12.04
CA SER A 17 5.91 -3.25 -10.60
C SER A 17 4.61 -2.81 -9.96
N CYS A 18 4.16 -3.52 -8.94
CA CYS A 18 2.98 -3.13 -8.19
C CYS A 18 3.09 -3.45 -6.70
N THR A 19 2.37 -2.66 -5.92
CA THR A 19 2.12 -2.89 -4.50
C THR A 19 0.63 -3.14 -4.33
N LEU A 20 0.30 -4.18 -3.56
CA LEU A 20 -1.08 -4.56 -3.27
C LEU A 20 -1.29 -4.71 -1.76
N ALA A 21 -2.50 -4.41 -1.30
CA ALA A 21 -2.92 -4.62 0.09
C ALA A 21 -4.26 -5.33 0.21
N GLN A 22 -4.43 -6.02 1.33
CA GLN A 22 -5.68 -6.66 1.73
C GLN A 22 -5.78 -6.62 3.24
N ALA A 23 -6.84 -6.00 3.76
CA ALA A 23 -7.16 -6.04 5.17
C ALA A 23 -8.56 -6.60 5.42
N ASP A 24 -8.69 -7.31 6.54
CA ASP A 24 -9.94 -7.81 7.09
C ASP A 24 -9.84 -7.69 8.61
N VAL A 25 -10.60 -6.77 9.17
CA VAL A 25 -10.55 -6.44 10.60
C VAL A 25 -11.13 -7.57 11.44
N GLU A 26 -12.19 -8.23 10.98
CA GLU A 26 -12.82 -9.36 11.69
C GLU A 26 -11.86 -10.53 11.80
N LYS A 27 -11.17 -10.85 10.69
CA LYS A 27 -10.17 -11.92 10.64
C LYS A 27 -8.78 -11.48 11.13
N ASN A 28 -8.62 -10.23 11.57
CA ASN A 28 -7.35 -9.65 11.97
C ASN A 28 -6.23 -9.84 10.92
N THR A 29 -6.55 -9.67 9.65
CA THR A 29 -5.57 -9.73 8.56
C THR A 29 -5.26 -8.34 8.05
N ASN A 30 -3.97 -8.05 7.87
CA ASN A 30 -3.47 -6.83 7.24
C ASN A 30 -2.23 -7.21 6.42
N LYS A 31 -2.44 -7.57 5.17
CA LYS A 31 -1.44 -8.19 4.31
C LYS A 31 -1.04 -7.23 3.21
N PHE A 32 0.23 -7.27 2.85
CA PHE A 32 0.73 -6.67 1.63
C PHE A 32 1.32 -7.72 0.71
N PHE A 33 1.32 -7.41 -0.59
CA PHE A 33 1.99 -8.19 -1.63
C PHE A 33 2.61 -7.24 -2.64
N MET A 34 3.92 -7.33 -2.81
CA MET A 34 4.65 -6.64 -3.87
C MET A 34 5.02 -7.64 -4.95
N LEU A 35 4.94 -7.19 -6.20
CA LEU A 35 5.34 -7.94 -7.37
C LEU A 35 6.17 -7.04 -8.27
N ARG A 36 7.32 -7.51 -8.71
CA ARG A 36 8.21 -6.77 -9.61
C ARG A 36 8.76 -7.71 -10.67
N LEU A 37 8.86 -7.21 -11.89
CA LEU A 37 9.62 -7.85 -12.95
C LEU A 37 10.88 -7.02 -13.20
N VAL A 38 12.04 -7.61 -12.91
CA VAL A 38 13.33 -6.98 -13.09
C VAL A 38 14.09 -7.62 -14.25
N LYS A 39 14.85 -6.82 -14.98
CA LYS A 39 15.78 -7.28 -16.01
C LYS A 39 17.20 -7.00 -15.56
N HIS A 40 18.03 -8.03 -15.62
CA HIS A 40 19.48 -7.90 -15.45
C HIS A 40 20.20 -8.69 -16.53
N LYS A 41 21.01 -7.99 -17.33
CA LYS A 41 21.64 -8.55 -18.54
C LYS A 41 20.60 -9.18 -19.47
N LYS A 42 20.70 -10.49 -19.74
CA LYS A 42 19.79 -11.28 -20.58
C LYS A 42 18.77 -12.11 -19.79
N LYS A 43 18.60 -11.84 -18.50
CA LYS A 43 17.67 -12.57 -17.62
C LYS A 43 16.56 -11.64 -17.12
N TYR A 44 15.35 -12.19 -17.05
CA TYR A 44 14.14 -11.54 -16.59
C TYR A 44 13.60 -12.31 -15.40
N ARG A 45 13.55 -11.67 -14.22
CA ARG A 45 13.12 -12.31 -12.97
C ARG A 45 11.84 -11.68 -12.47
N VAL A 46 10.84 -12.51 -12.19
CA VAL A 46 9.61 -12.10 -11.50
C VAL A 46 9.82 -12.35 -10.02
N LEU A 47 9.76 -11.29 -9.23
CA LEU A 47 10.05 -11.28 -7.81
C LEU A 47 8.79 -10.88 -7.03
N SER A 48 8.54 -11.56 -5.92
CA SER A 48 7.48 -11.19 -4.99
C SER A 48 8.02 -10.98 -3.58
N ARG A 49 7.32 -10.14 -2.81
CA ARG A 49 7.56 -9.99 -1.38
C ARG A 49 6.22 -9.78 -0.70
N SER A 50 5.95 -10.56 0.33
CA SER A 50 4.66 -10.53 1.03
C SER A 50 4.85 -10.63 2.53
N GLY A 51 3.90 -10.08 3.28
CA GLY A 51 3.91 -10.15 4.73
C GLY A 51 2.76 -9.42 5.37
N ARG A 52 2.81 -9.32 6.70
CA ARG A 52 1.92 -8.45 7.46
C ARG A 52 2.43 -7.02 7.41
N VAL A 53 1.55 -6.06 7.18
CA VAL A 53 1.90 -4.63 7.20
C VAL A 53 2.43 -4.27 8.59
N GLY A 54 3.55 -3.54 8.66
CA GLY A 54 4.23 -3.19 9.92
C GLY A 54 5.09 -4.29 10.54
N ALA A 55 5.20 -5.47 9.90
CA ALA A 55 6.10 -6.53 10.36
C ALA A 55 7.42 -6.53 9.59
N THR A 56 8.54 -6.69 10.30
CA THR A 56 9.87 -6.83 9.72
C THR A 56 10.15 -8.29 9.30
N GLY A 57 11.17 -8.49 8.45
CA GLY A 57 11.70 -9.83 8.13
C GLY A 57 11.16 -10.51 6.87
N SER A 58 10.20 -9.93 6.16
CA SER A 58 9.78 -10.46 4.85
C SER A 58 10.90 -10.34 3.81
N GLN A 59 11.23 -11.44 3.14
CA GLN A 59 12.27 -11.52 2.11
C GLN A 59 11.66 -11.51 0.71
N TRP A 60 12.45 -11.08 -0.28
CA TRP A 60 12.10 -11.26 -1.69
C TRP A 60 12.22 -12.73 -2.08
N LYS A 61 11.26 -13.20 -2.88
CA LYS A 61 11.17 -14.53 -3.46
C LYS A 61 11.21 -14.43 -4.98
N GLU A 62 12.02 -15.25 -5.64
CA GLU A 62 11.97 -15.43 -7.09
C GLU A 62 10.80 -16.36 -7.45
N GLU A 63 9.77 -15.81 -8.10
CA GLU A 63 8.60 -16.56 -8.57
C GLU A 63 8.86 -17.22 -9.91
N ALA A 64 9.72 -16.62 -10.74
CA ALA A 64 10.14 -17.17 -12.02
C ALA A 64 11.37 -16.46 -12.59
N ASN A 65 12.07 -17.13 -13.51
CA ASN A 65 13.24 -16.63 -14.21
C ASN A 65 13.19 -17.06 -15.67
N PHE A 66 13.33 -16.11 -16.59
CA PHE A 66 13.20 -16.32 -18.02
C PHE A 66 14.35 -15.67 -18.80
N SER A 67 14.64 -16.23 -19.96
CA SER A 67 15.46 -15.58 -21.00
C SER A 67 14.65 -14.67 -21.93
N SER A 68 13.31 -14.75 -21.87
CA SER A 68 12.38 -13.99 -22.72
C SER A 68 11.55 -13.01 -21.90
N GLY A 69 11.62 -11.73 -22.25
CA GLY A 69 10.81 -10.68 -21.62
C GLY A 69 9.30 -10.92 -21.78
N LYS A 70 8.84 -11.38 -22.95
CA LYS A 70 7.42 -11.69 -23.21
C LYS A 70 6.88 -12.76 -22.26
N ARG A 71 7.64 -13.84 -22.02
CA ARG A 71 7.23 -14.90 -21.07
C ARG A 71 7.22 -14.39 -19.63
N ALA A 72 8.21 -13.58 -19.26
CA ALA A 72 8.28 -12.99 -17.92
C ALA A 72 7.12 -12.04 -17.64
N VAL A 73 6.77 -11.21 -18.61
CA VAL A 73 5.62 -10.30 -18.57
C VAL A 73 4.29 -11.07 -18.46
N ALA A 74 4.12 -12.15 -19.23
CA ALA A 74 2.95 -13.01 -19.13
C ALA A 74 2.83 -13.63 -17.73
N ARG A 75 3.95 -14.08 -17.14
CA ARG A 75 3.96 -14.63 -15.78
C ARG A 75 3.65 -13.58 -14.72
N PHE A 76 4.20 -12.36 -14.85
CA PHE A 76 3.87 -11.24 -13.98
C PHE A 76 2.36 -10.95 -14.00
N SER A 77 1.78 -10.84 -15.20
CA SER A 77 0.36 -10.54 -15.39
C SER A 77 -0.54 -11.64 -14.84
N SER A 78 -0.15 -12.91 -15.00
CA SER A 78 -0.83 -14.06 -14.38
C SER A 78 -0.88 -13.94 -12.85
N ILE A 79 0.26 -13.66 -12.21
CA ILE A 79 0.31 -13.53 -10.74
C ILE A 79 -0.53 -12.32 -10.28
N PHE A 80 -0.44 -11.19 -10.99
CA PHE A 80 -1.28 -10.03 -10.70
C PHE A 80 -2.77 -10.38 -10.77
N ASN A 81 -3.20 -11.06 -11.83
CA ASN A 81 -4.58 -11.51 -11.99
C ASN A 81 -5.00 -12.51 -10.91
N GLU A 82 -4.15 -13.49 -10.56
CA GLU A 82 -4.43 -14.43 -9.48
C GLU A 82 -4.67 -13.71 -8.14
N LYS A 83 -3.87 -12.67 -7.82
CA LYS A 83 -3.95 -11.94 -6.55
C LYS A 83 -5.08 -10.92 -6.49
N THR A 84 -5.41 -10.27 -7.61
CA THR A 84 -6.37 -9.14 -7.65
C THR A 84 -7.68 -9.48 -8.37
N GLY A 85 -7.63 -10.45 -9.28
CA GLY A 85 -8.66 -10.76 -10.27
C GLY A 85 -8.74 -9.76 -11.42
N ASN A 86 -7.81 -8.80 -11.55
CA ASN A 86 -7.82 -7.79 -12.60
C ASN A 86 -6.77 -8.09 -13.69
N ASP A 87 -6.98 -7.56 -14.89
CA ASP A 87 -6.00 -7.65 -15.98
C ASP A 87 -4.98 -6.51 -15.85
N TRP A 88 -3.68 -6.84 -15.79
CA TRP A 88 -2.61 -5.85 -15.65
C TRP A 88 -2.65 -4.76 -16.73
N TYR A 89 -3.12 -5.07 -17.94
CA TYR A 89 -3.12 -4.15 -19.08
C TYR A 89 -4.38 -3.30 -19.21
N ASP A 90 -5.34 -3.44 -18.31
CA ASP A 90 -6.62 -2.71 -18.35
C ASP A 90 -6.90 -2.01 -17.00
N PRO A 91 -6.06 -1.03 -16.60
CA PRO A 91 -6.17 -0.35 -15.30
C PRO A 91 -7.48 0.39 -15.09
N GLU A 92 -8.13 0.84 -16.17
CA GLU A 92 -9.43 1.52 -16.11
C GLU A 92 -10.54 0.59 -15.61
N LYS A 93 -10.41 -0.73 -15.80
CA LYS A 93 -11.36 -1.74 -15.33
C LYS A 93 -10.99 -2.36 -13.99
N TRP A 94 -9.93 -1.88 -13.33
CA TRP A 94 -9.53 -2.44 -12.04
C TRP A 94 -10.58 -2.13 -10.97
N VAL A 95 -11.19 -3.19 -10.45
CA VAL A 95 -12.15 -3.10 -9.35
C VAL A 95 -11.67 -3.94 -8.16
N PRO A 96 -11.87 -3.47 -6.92
CA PRO A 96 -11.67 -4.31 -5.74
C PRO A 96 -12.60 -5.52 -5.79
N LYS A 97 -12.06 -6.70 -5.46
CA LYS A 97 -12.82 -7.96 -5.41
C LYS A 97 -12.79 -8.54 -4.00
N ALA A 98 -13.89 -9.16 -3.58
CA ALA A 98 -14.00 -9.80 -2.28
C ALA A 98 -12.87 -10.82 -2.08
N ASN A 99 -12.22 -10.80 -0.92
CA ASN A 99 -11.11 -11.69 -0.56
C ASN A 99 -9.89 -11.63 -1.50
N LYS A 100 -9.76 -10.61 -2.35
CA LYS A 100 -8.58 -10.37 -3.20
C LYS A 100 -7.78 -9.15 -2.74
N PHE A 101 -6.57 -9.03 -3.25
CA PHE A 101 -5.74 -7.85 -3.02
C PHE A 101 -6.22 -6.68 -3.88
N THR A 102 -6.07 -5.48 -3.34
CA THR A 102 -6.35 -4.22 -4.03
C THR A 102 -5.03 -3.52 -4.36
N PHE A 103 -4.93 -2.97 -5.57
CA PHE A 103 -3.78 -2.17 -6.00
C PHE A 103 -3.64 -0.91 -5.15
N LEU A 104 -2.39 -0.56 -4.83
CA LEU A 104 -2.02 0.68 -4.17
C LEU A 104 -1.11 1.48 -5.08
N GLU A 105 -1.51 2.71 -5.35
CA GLU A 105 -0.67 3.64 -6.10
C GLU A 105 0.43 4.19 -5.17
N THR A 106 1.68 3.96 -5.56
CA THR A 106 2.87 4.42 -4.84
C THR A 106 3.68 5.36 -5.71
N VAL A 107 4.45 6.24 -5.07
CA VAL A 107 5.38 7.16 -5.73
C VAL A 107 6.82 6.82 -5.30
N PRO A 108 7.82 7.08 -6.17
CA PRO A 108 9.22 6.99 -5.79
C PRO A 108 9.52 7.84 -4.54
N GLU A 109 10.50 7.44 -3.74
CA GLU A 109 10.89 8.21 -2.54
C GLU A 109 11.55 9.55 -2.88
N GLU A 110 12.06 9.71 -4.09
CA GLU A 110 12.74 10.91 -4.54
C GLU A 110 11.74 11.92 -5.13
N GLY A 111 11.69 13.10 -4.52
CA GLY A 111 10.82 14.20 -4.92
C GLY A 111 10.41 15.08 -3.73
N PRO A 112 9.99 16.33 -3.97
CA PRO A 112 9.63 17.28 -2.90
C PRO A 112 8.49 16.79 -2.00
N PHE A 113 7.54 16.04 -2.55
CA PHE A 113 6.49 15.38 -1.77
C PHE A 113 7.01 14.24 -0.90
N GLY A 114 8.13 13.65 -1.31
CA GLY A 114 8.81 12.63 -0.56
C GLY A 114 9.39 13.13 0.75
N LEU A 115 10.08 14.27 0.73
CA LEU A 115 10.62 14.89 1.94
C LEU A 115 9.54 15.34 2.94
N LEU A 116 8.38 15.80 2.45
CA LEU A 116 7.32 16.31 3.33
C LEU A 116 6.65 15.22 4.18
N LEU A 117 6.67 13.97 3.70
CA LEU A 117 6.15 12.79 4.40
C LEU A 117 7.19 12.15 5.34
N LEU A 118 8.44 12.63 5.36
CA LEU A 118 9.54 12.11 6.18
C LEU A 118 9.64 12.73 7.57
N ASN A 119 8.77 13.64 7.97
CA ASN A 119 8.76 14.15 9.34
C ASN A 119 7.83 13.28 10.20
N PRO A 120 8.35 12.24 10.90
CA PRO A 120 7.57 11.43 11.83
C PRO A 120 6.96 12.27 12.97
N ASP A 121 7.55 13.43 13.27
CA ASP A 121 7.08 14.34 14.31
C ASP A 121 5.87 15.19 13.88
N SER A 122 5.52 15.23 12.58
CA SER A 122 4.45 16.08 12.05
C SER A 122 3.06 15.42 11.99
N ILE A 123 2.95 14.12 12.27
CA ILE A 123 1.71 13.36 12.15
C ILE A 123 1.43 12.66 13.49
N GLY A 124 0.98 13.45 14.47
CA GLY A 124 0.80 13.07 15.88
C GLY A 124 0.31 11.64 16.12
N GLY A 125 1.24 10.75 16.48
CA GLY A 125 0.94 9.44 17.06
C GLY A 125 0.39 8.37 16.11
N LEU A 126 0.19 8.68 14.82
CA LEU A 126 -0.04 7.64 13.84
C LEU A 126 1.30 7.05 13.49
N ASN A 127 1.52 5.79 13.89
CA ASN A 127 2.65 4.93 13.48
C ASN A 127 2.70 4.81 11.94
N PHE A 128 3.10 5.90 11.30
CA PHE A 128 3.39 6.04 9.90
C PHE A 128 4.90 6.10 9.80
N ASP A 129 5.56 5.02 10.21
CA ASP A 129 6.98 4.89 9.94
C ASP A 129 7.10 4.43 8.48
N PRO A 130 7.65 5.27 7.58
CA PRO A 130 7.88 4.86 6.19
C PRO A 130 8.79 3.63 6.11
N ARG A 131 9.59 3.34 7.15
CA ARG A 131 10.44 2.15 7.28
C ARG A 131 9.64 0.89 7.64
N GLU A 132 8.48 1.03 8.26
CA GLU A 132 7.55 -0.08 8.58
C GLU A 132 6.60 -0.41 7.40
N MET A 133 6.55 0.45 6.40
CA MET A 133 5.92 0.18 5.11
C MET A 133 6.97 -0.33 4.11
N PRO A 134 7.05 -1.63 3.81
CA PRO A 134 7.99 -2.15 2.81
C PRO A 134 7.67 -1.71 1.37
N LEU A 135 6.70 -0.82 1.19
CA LEU A 135 5.90 -0.56 0.00
C LEU A 135 6.29 0.70 -0.78
N GLY A 136 7.15 1.56 -0.22
CA GLY A 136 7.34 2.94 -0.68
C GLY A 136 6.24 3.88 -0.20
N ARG A 137 6.25 5.15 -0.63
CA ARG A 137 5.27 6.16 -0.22
C ARG A 137 3.99 6.10 -1.06
N LEU A 138 2.84 6.33 -0.45
CA LEU A 138 1.54 6.37 -1.15
C LEU A 138 1.40 7.64 -1.99
N SER A 139 0.73 7.55 -3.15
CA SER A 139 0.40 8.71 -3.97
C SER A 139 -0.62 9.64 -3.29
N LYS A 140 -0.74 10.89 -3.77
CA LYS A 140 -1.80 11.81 -3.34
C LYS A 140 -3.20 11.22 -3.54
N ASN A 141 -3.44 10.59 -4.69
CA ASN A 141 -4.72 9.96 -5.00
C ASN A 141 -5.00 8.79 -4.04
N GLN A 142 -3.98 8.00 -3.70
CA GLN A 142 -4.10 6.91 -2.76
C GLN A 142 -4.40 7.41 -1.34
N ILE A 143 -3.78 8.51 -0.90
CA ILE A 143 -4.12 9.18 0.37
C ILE A 143 -5.59 9.65 0.35
N LEU A 144 -6.05 10.25 -0.76
CA LEU A 144 -7.45 10.64 -0.92
C LEU A 144 -8.41 9.45 -0.86
N LEU A 145 -8.04 8.30 -1.45
CA LEU A 145 -8.82 7.07 -1.33
C LEU A 145 -8.86 6.56 0.12
N GLY A 146 -7.75 6.66 0.86
CA GLY A 146 -7.68 6.37 2.29
C GLY A 146 -8.61 7.26 3.11
N LEU A 147 -8.60 8.57 2.86
CA LEU A 147 -9.51 9.53 3.50
C LEU A 147 -10.98 9.25 3.20
N LYS A 148 -11.33 8.94 1.95
CA LYS A 148 -12.69 8.55 1.57
C LYS A 148 -13.14 7.30 2.34
N ALA A 149 -12.25 6.32 2.50
CA ALA A 149 -12.54 5.12 3.29
C ALA A 149 -12.68 5.43 4.79
N LEU A 150 -11.86 6.32 5.34
CA LEU A 150 -11.97 6.76 6.72
C LEU A 150 -13.29 7.49 7.00
N PHE A 151 -13.74 8.33 6.06
CA PHE A 151 -15.05 8.98 6.14
C PHE A 151 -16.20 7.95 6.17
N ALA A 152 -16.08 6.84 5.45
CA ALA A 152 -17.07 5.76 5.55
C ALA A 152 -17.12 5.13 6.95
N VAL A 153 -15.97 5.01 7.65
CA VAL A 153 -15.92 4.56 9.05
C VAL A 153 -16.62 5.57 9.95
N GLU A 154 -16.34 6.86 9.78
CA GLU A 154 -17.00 7.93 10.54
C GLU A 154 -18.52 7.92 10.34
N MET A 155 -18.98 7.79 9.08
CA MET A 155 -20.39 7.73 8.77
C MET A 155 -21.07 6.51 9.40
N ALA A 156 -20.41 5.34 9.40
CA ALA A 156 -20.94 4.14 10.06
C ALA A 156 -21.13 4.35 11.57
N TYR A 157 -20.30 5.17 12.22
CA TYR A 157 -20.50 5.56 13.61
C TYR A 157 -21.65 6.54 13.78
N GLN A 158 -21.75 7.56 12.92
CA GLN A 158 -22.78 8.59 13.00
C GLN A 158 -24.19 8.02 12.79
N THR A 159 -24.35 7.13 11.82
CA THR A 159 -25.63 6.46 11.51
C THR A 159 -25.96 5.32 12.47
N LYS A 160 -25.12 5.06 13.48
CA LYS A 160 -25.26 3.92 14.40
C LYS A 160 -25.41 2.59 13.64
N ALA A 161 -24.64 2.41 12.57
CA ALA A 161 -24.67 1.20 11.76
C ALA A 161 -24.33 -0.05 12.58
N SER A 162 -24.69 -1.21 12.04
CA SER A 162 -24.32 -2.50 12.63
C SER A 162 -22.79 -2.64 12.75
N ASP A 163 -22.34 -3.47 13.68
CA ASP A 163 -20.91 -3.69 13.86
C ASP A 163 -20.27 -4.32 12.62
N GLU A 164 -20.97 -5.20 11.91
CA GLU A 164 -20.53 -5.74 10.62
C GLU A 164 -20.23 -4.64 9.59
N LEU A 165 -21.09 -3.62 9.48
CA LEU A 165 -20.87 -2.50 8.56
C LEU A 165 -19.68 -1.64 8.99
N LYS A 166 -19.49 -1.43 10.30
CA LYS A 166 -18.31 -0.73 10.82
C LYS A 166 -17.03 -1.52 10.50
N MET A 167 -17.02 -2.84 10.71
CA MET A 167 -15.87 -3.70 10.41
C MET A 167 -15.54 -3.72 8.92
N LYS A 168 -16.56 -3.75 8.05
CA LYS A 168 -16.39 -3.62 6.59
C LYS A 168 -15.78 -2.28 6.21
N ALA A 169 -16.27 -1.18 6.77
CA ALA A 169 -15.72 0.15 6.52
C ALA A 169 -14.26 0.28 6.99
N MET A 170 -13.94 -0.25 8.19
CA MET A 170 -12.57 -0.25 8.70
C MET A 170 -11.64 -1.14 7.86
N SER A 171 -12.12 -2.29 7.40
CA SER A 171 -11.34 -3.19 6.52
C SER A 171 -11.03 -2.51 5.19
N LEU A 172 -11.98 -1.75 4.63
CA LEU A 172 -11.75 -0.92 3.44
C LEU A 172 -10.70 0.17 3.72
N PHE A 173 -10.78 0.84 4.87
CA PHE A 173 -9.79 1.84 5.27
C PHE A 173 -8.38 1.23 5.34
N TYR A 174 -8.17 0.15 6.08
CA TYR A 174 -6.86 -0.50 6.18
C TYR A 174 -6.37 -1.08 4.85
N THR A 175 -7.28 -1.45 3.94
CA THR A 175 -6.93 -1.88 2.59
C THR A 175 -6.46 -0.71 1.73
N ARG A 176 -7.08 0.47 1.83
CA ARG A 176 -6.73 1.67 1.06
C ARG A 176 -5.59 2.48 1.67
N TYR A 177 -5.38 2.34 2.97
CA TYR A 177 -4.34 3.00 3.73
C TYR A 177 -3.68 1.95 4.65
N PRO A 178 -2.75 1.14 4.10
CA PRO A 178 -2.10 0.06 4.83
C PRO A 178 -1.20 0.61 5.93
N CYS A 179 -1.76 0.78 7.11
CA CYS A 179 -1.08 1.26 8.30
C CYS A 179 -1.22 0.25 9.45
N ASN A 180 -0.25 0.29 10.37
CA ASN A 180 -0.31 -0.44 11.63
C ASN A 180 -0.45 0.56 12.79
N VAL A 181 -1.62 1.19 12.90
CA VAL A 181 -1.89 2.20 13.94
C VAL A 181 -2.12 1.51 15.28
N GLY A 182 -1.36 1.90 16.31
CA GLY A 182 -1.70 1.72 17.73
C GLY A 182 -2.01 0.30 18.24
N GLY A 183 -1.69 -0.74 17.47
CA GLY A 183 -1.92 -2.14 17.82
C GLY A 183 -0.66 -2.88 18.22
N ASN A 184 -0.79 -3.93 19.04
CA ASN A 184 0.27 -4.95 19.12
C ASN A 184 0.58 -5.41 17.68
N ARG A 185 1.86 -5.58 17.31
CA ARG A 185 2.29 -5.98 15.94
C ARG A 185 1.51 -7.18 15.36
N LYS A 186 0.84 -7.96 16.21
CA LYS A 186 -0.03 -9.10 15.86
C LYS A 186 -1.52 -8.79 15.63
N LYS A 187 -2.07 -7.63 16.04
CA LYS A 187 -3.50 -7.31 15.95
C LYS A 187 -3.80 -5.93 15.35
N LEU A 188 -4.71 -5.87 14.37
CA LEU A 188 -5.27 -4.64 13.84
C LEU A 188 -6.03 -3.90 14.95
N LEU A 189 -5.81 -2.59 15.05
CA LEU A 189 -6.57 -1.75 15.96
C LEU A 189 -8.02 -1.61 15.47
N LEU A 190 -8.96 -1.62 16.41
CA LEU A 190 -10.34 -1.23 16.12
C LEU A 190 -10.43 0.29 16.27
N LEU A 191 -10.83 0.97 15.20
CA LEU A 191 -10.85 2.43 15.16
C LEU A 191 -12.07 2.96 15.90
N GLY A 192 -11.91 3.32 17.17
CA GLY A 192 -12.93 4.05 17.92
C GLY A 192 -13.13 5.49 17.41
N ARG A 193 -14.23 6.15 17.80
CA ARG A 193 -14.54 7.52 17.38
C ARG A 193 -13.39 8.53 17.58
N PRO A 194 -12.67 8.54 18.72
CA PRO A 194 -11.54 9.46 18.90
C PRO A 194 -10.42 9.20 17.89
N ALA A 195 -10.03 7.94 17.71
CA ALA A 195 -8.99 7.55 16.76
C ALA A 195 -9.36 7.90 15.30
N VAL A 196 -10.63 7.76 14.93
CA VAL A 196 -11.12 8.18 13.60
C VAL A 196 -10.96 9.70 13.41
N ALA A 197 -11.28 10.50 14.43
CA ALA A 197 -11.14 11.95 14.37
C ALA A 197 -9.68 12.39 14.26
N GLU A 198 -8.78 11.80 15.06
CA GLU A 198 -7.33 12.04 15.02
C GLU A 198 -6.75 11.67 13.65
N LEU A 199 -7.11 10.49 13.12
CA LEU A 199 -6.73 10.04 11.79
C LEU A 199 -7.16 11.01 10.69
N ARG A 200 -8.40 11.52 10.79
CA ARG A 200 -8.96 12.43 9.80
C ARG A 200 -8.23 13.76 9.80
N GLU A 201 -7.95 14.30 10.98
CA GLU A 201 -7.20 15.54 11.14
C GLU A 201 -5.78 15.41 10.60
N ALA A 202 -5.07 14.35 11.01
CA ALA A 202 -3.72 14.07 10.56
C ALA A 202 -3.61 13.94 9.04
N LEU A 203 -4.47 13.13 8.40
CA LEU A 203 -4.48 12.98 6.94
C LEU A 203 -4.88 14.27 6.21
N SER A 204 -5.77 15.08 6.79
CA SER A 204 -6.16 16.38 6.24
C SER A 204 -5.02 17.39 6.31
N LEU A 205 -4.27 17.41 7.41
CA LEU A 205 -3.07 18.23 7.56
C LEU A 205 -2.01 17.85 6.53
N THR A 206 -1.76 16.55 6.32
CA THR A 206 -0.85 16.07 5.27
C THR A 206 -1.25 16.62 3.90
N LEU A 207 -2.53 16.53 3.51
CA LEU A 207 -2.98 17.09 2.23
C LEU A 207 -2.78 18.61 2.13
N ARG A 208 -3.04 19.37 3.21
CA ARG A 208 -2.82 20.82 3.24
C ARG A 208 -1.34 21.17 3.08
N MET A 209 -0.45 20.43 3.73
CA MET A 209 0.99 20.61 3.60
C MET A 209 1.45 20.31 2.17
N LEU A 210 0.99 19.21 1.57
CA LEU A 210 1.29 18.86 0.18
C LEU A 210 0.79 19.95 -0.80
N TRP A 211 -0.37 20.54 -0.53
CA TRP A 211 -0.91 21.64 -1.34
C TRP A 211 -0.06 22.91 -1.25
N LYS A 212 0.34 23.32 -0.04
CA LYS A 212 1.23 24.48 0.16
C LYS A 212 2.58 24.30 -0.54
N ALA A 213 3.15 23.09 -0.48
CA ALA A 213 4.42 22.79 -1.15
C ALA A 213 4.34 22.87 -2.69
N ILE A 214 3.15 22.65 -3.29
CA ILE A 214 2.93 22.84 -4.73
C ILE A 214 2.91 24.31 -5.08
N ILE A 215 2.14 25.10 -4.34
CA ILE A 215 1.99 26.54 -4.59
C ILE A 215 3.35 27.23 -4.50
N ASN A 216 4.10 26.99 -3.41
CA ASN A 216 5.38 27.65 -3.17
C ASN A 216 6.52 27.24 -4.14
N LYS A 217 6.28 26.28 -5.05
CA LYS A 217 7.21 25.90 -6.13
C LYS A 217 6.81 26.46 -7.50
N SER A 218 5.71 27.20 -7.56
CA SER A 218 5.17 27.80 -8.78
C SER A 218 5.62 29.26 -8.98
N ASP A 219 6.42 29.78 -8.05
CA ASP A 219 7.13 31.08 -8.07
C ASP A 219 8.65 30.83 -8.21
#